data_AF-A0AAJ1LZB1-F1
#
_entry.id   AF-A0AAJ1LZB1-F1
#
_cell.length_a   1.000
_cell.length_b   1.000
_cell.length_c   1.000
_cell.angle_alpha   90.00
_cell.angle_beta   90.00
_cell.angle_gamma   90.00
#
_symmetry.space_group_name_H-M   'P 1'
#
loop_
_entity.id
_entity.type
_entity.pdbx_description
1 polymer ?
#
loop_
_entity_poly.entity_id
_entity_poly.type
_entity_poly.pdbx_seq_one_letter_code
_entity_poly.pdbx_strand_id
1 'polypeptide(L)'
;MTTDTAADLETFEPVFDEDLERARDRDEPTERAEALPGEGADDEAEAGRGGRARSVNARLVARRSIEKYQRLTQEPSSDLAAAALVVGGGVKADAADIAVFVTTTARADLRLLDRVDLIASAPDAFEAMSTVMALDSAEARRVWELLRELAVVEGRAAPKTSDIAKGIARAALGKAPEVLRATERVRAILRK
;
A
#
# COMPACT_ATOMS: atom_id res chain seq x y z
N MET A 1 11.18 -45.20 -43.41
CA MET A 1 10.35 -46.09 -42.59
C MET A 1 10.18 -45.42 -41.23
N THR A 2 8.96 -44.94 -40.98
CA THR A 2 8.38 -44.39 -39.74
C THR A 2 8.51 -45.40 -38.58
N THR A 3 8.62 -45.02 -37.29
CA THR A 3 7.60 -44.43 -36.38
C THR A 3 8.29 -43.91 -35.10
N ASP A 4 7.93 -42.71 -34.59
CA ASP A 4 7.03 -42.47 -33.42
C ASP A 4 7.62 -42.99 -32.08
N THR A 5 7.87 -42.20 -31.04
CA THR A 5 6.83 -41.60 -30.18
C THR A 5 7.45 -40.53 -29.27
N ALA A 6 6.88 -39.33 -29.31
CA ALA A 6 7.00 -38.33 -28.25
C ALA A 6 5.87 -38.57 -27.23
N ALA A 7 6.23 -38.75 -25.96
CA ALA A 7 5.35 -38.79 -24.78
C ALA A 7 6.25 -38.41 -23.59
N ASP A 8 5.95 -37.49 -22.66
CA ASP A 8 4.69 -36.94 -22.18
C ASP A 8 4.81 -35.43 -21.99
N LEU A 9 3.92 -34.67 -22.63
CA LEU A 9 3.47 -33.37 -22.15
C LEU A 9 2.01 -33.56 -21.78
N GLU A 10 1.77 -33.94 -20.52
CA GLU A 10 0.45 -33.92 -19.93
C GLU A 10 -0.15 -32.53 -20.13
N THR A 11 -1.12 -32.48 -21.04
CA THR A 11 -1.88 -31.29 -21.37
C THR A 11 -2.84 -31.06 -20.21
N PHE A 12 -2.51 -30.12 -19.35
CA PHE A 12 -3.42 -29.59 -18.35
C PHE A 12 -4.52 -28.84 -19.11
N GLU A 13 -5.63 -29.51 -19.42
CA GLU A 13 -6.85 -28.85 -19.86
C GLU A 13 -7.58 -28.30 -18.62
N PRO A 14 -7.65 -26.97 -18.41
CA PRO A 14 -8.59 -26.43 -17.45
C PRO A 14 -9.99 -26.47 -18.08
N VAL A 15 -10.75 -27.52 -17.76
CA VAL A 15 -12.21 -27.54 -17.95
C VAL A 15 -12.82 -26.54 -16.96
N PHE A 16 -12.98 -25.28 -17.35
CA PHE A 16 -13.57 -24.27 -16.46
C PHE A 16 -14.42 -23.20 -17.17
N ASP A 17 -15.04 -23.53 -18.33
CA ASP A 17 -15.94 -22.59 -18.99
C ASP A 17 -17.44 -22.93 -18.86
N GLU A 18 -17.84 -24.15 -18.48
CA GLU A 18 -19.27 -24.51 -18.45
C GLU A 18 -20.04 -24.09 -17.18
N ASP A 19 -19.38 -23.80 -16.06
CA ASP A 19 -20.06 -23.33 -14.84
C ASP A 19 -20.12 -21.79 -14.71
N LEU A 20 -19.53 -21.06 -15.66
CA LEU A 20 -19.57 -19.59 -15.71
C LEU A 20 -20.93 -19.03 -16.21
N GLU A 21 -21.72 -19.83 -16.96
CA GLU A 21 -23.06 -19.42 -17.40
C GLU A 21 -24.13 -19.65 -16.32
N ARG A 22 -23.97 -20.66 -15.44
CA ARG A 22 -24.94 -20.92 -14.34
C ARG A 22 -24.97 -19.84 -13.25
N ALA A 23 -23.91 -19.04 -13.14
CA ALA A 23 -23.83 -17.99 -12.13
C ALA A 23 -24.50 -16.67 -12.57
N ARG A 24 -24.94 -16.53 -13.83
CA ARG A 24 -25.56 -15.31 -14.35
C ARG A 24 -27.10 -15.27 -14.23
N ASP A 25 -27.76 -16.42 -14.08
CA ASP A 25 -29.23 -16.53 -14.08
C ASP A 25 -29.86 -16.78 -12.68
N ARG A 26 -29.16 -16.47 -11.59
CA ARG A 26 -29.72 -16.51 -10.22
C ARG A 26 -29.76 -15.13 -9.56
N ASP A 27 -30.26 -14.14 -10.29
CA ASP A 27 -30.89 -12.96 -9.71
C ASP A 27 -32.41 -13.19 -9.67
N GLU A 28 -32.87 -14.07 -8.76
CA GLU A 28 -34.26 -14.05 -8.30
C GLU A 28 -34.27 -13.50 -6.87
N PRO A 29 -34.98 -12.40 -6.59
CA PRO A 29 -35.21 -11.99 -5.21
C PRO A 29 -36.20 -12.99 -4.60
N THR A 30 -35.75 -13.80 -3.64
CA THR A 30 -36.65 -14.65 -2.86
C THR A 30 -37.50 -13.74 -1.96
N GLU A 31 -38.65 -13.32 -2.46
CA GLU A 31 -39.73 -12.75 -1.64
C GLU A 31 -40.34 -13.84 -0.74
N ARG A 32 -40.77 -13.42 0.45
CA ARG A 32 -41.51 -14.14 1.51
C ARG A 32 -40.71 -15.09 2.40
N ALA A 33 -40.07 -14.50 3.41
CA ALA A 33 -40.04 -15.13 4.73
C ALA A 33 -41.43 -14.94 5.38
N GLU A 34 -42.12 -16.05 5.65
CA GLU A 34 -43.36 -16.08 6.41
C GLU A 34 -43.10 -15.61 7.85
N ALA A 35 -43.82 -14.59 8.28
CA ALA A 35 -43.80 -14.09 9.65
C ALA A 35 -44.58 -15.07 10.56
N LEU A 36 -43.90 -15.61 11.58
CA LEU A 36 -44.55 -16.21 12.74
C LEU A 36 -44.84 -15.11 13.77
N PRO A 37 -46.07 -14.95 14.27
CA PRO A 37 -46.37 -13.97 15.31
C PRO A 37 -46.05 -14.56 16.68
N GLY A 38 -45.23 -13.85 17.45
CA GLY A 38 -44.97 -14.12 18.85
C GLY A 38 -44.84 -12.81 19.59
N GLU A 39 -45.97 -12.34 20.10
CA GLU A 39 -46.12 -11.14 20.94
C GLU A 39 -45.29 -11.25 22.23
N GLY A 40 -44.70 -10.13 22.66
CA GLY A 40 -44.05 -10.03 23.98
C GLY A 40 -43.15 -8.81 24.20
N ALA A 41 -43.75 -7.61 24.17
CA ALA A 41 -43.48 -6.37 24.94
C ALA A 41 -42.03 -5.80 25.09
N ASP A 42 -41.90 -4.55 24.59
CA ASP A 42 -41.31 -3.31 25.16
C ASP A 42 -39.81 -3.30 25.56
N ASP A 43 -38.98 -2.27 25.32
CA ASP A 43 -39.09 -0.98 24.64
C ASP A 43 -37.66 -0.44 24.37
N GLU A 44 -37.54 0.35 23.30
CA GLU A 44 -36.62 1.48 23.07
C GLU A 44 -35.09 1.36 23.29
N ALA A 45 -34.36 1.29 22.17
CA ALA A 45 -33.26 2.24 21.88
C ALA A 45 -32.91 2.24 20.38
N GLU A 46 -33.39 3.26 19.66
CA GLU A 46 -32.86 3.61 18.35
C GLU A 46 -31.38 4.01 18.44
N ALA A 47 -30.53 3.32 17.70
CA ALA A 47 -29.35 3.93 17.09
C ALA A 47 -28.97 3.13 15.84
N GLY A 48 -29.63 3.49 14.74
CA GLY A 48 -29.21 3.07 13.42
C GLY A 48 -27.74 3.42 13.20
N ARG A 49 -26.94 2.38 12.98
CA ARG A 49 -25.86 2.31 11.98
C ARG A 49 -25.55 0.83 11.82
N GLY A 50 -26.45 0.14 11.12
CA GLY A 50 -26.11 -1.07 10.40
C GLY A 50 -25.04 -0.72 9.37
N GLY A 51 -23.80 -0.59 9.83
CA GLY A 51 -22.64 -0.63 8.96
C GLY A 51 -22.62 -2.04 8.40
N ARG A 52 -23.31 -2.25 7.27
CA ARG A 52 -23.20 -3.47 6.46
C ARG A 52 -21.70 -3.74 6.36
N ALA A 53 -21.23 -4.75 7.07
CA ALA A 53 -19.87 -5.24 6.90
C ALA A 53 -19.79 -5.55 5.41
N ARG A 54 -19.06 -4.73 4.66
CA ARG A 54 -18.80 -5.00 3.25
C ARG A 54 -18.05 -6.32 3.27
N SER A 55 -18.73 -7.41 2.95
CA SER A 55 -18.09 -8.69 2.76
C SER A 55 -17.17 -8.50 1.57
N VAL A 56 -15.92 -8.13 1.85
CA VAL A 56 -14.93 -7.97 0.81
C VAL A 56 -14.75 -9.37 0.24
N ASN A 57 -15.09 -9.54 -1.04
CA ASN A 57 -14.99 -10.84 -1.68
C ASN A 57 -13.52 -11.31 -1.58
N ALA A 58 -13.26 -12.31 -0.73
CA ALA A 58 -11.90 -12.74 -0.41
C ALA A 58 -11.13 -13.17 -1.67
N ARG A 59 -11.82 -13.72 -2.69
CA ARG A 59 -11.22 -14.06 -3.98
C ARG A 59 -10.79 -12.81 -4.77
N LEU A 60 -11.57 -11.73 -4.72
CA LEU A 60 -11.22 -10.46 -5.36
C LEU A 60 -10.02 -9.79 -4.68
N VAL A 61 -9.95 -9.84 -3.35
CA VAL A 61 -8.80 -9.35 -2.57
C VAL A 61 -7.55 -10.15 -2.93
N ALA A 62 -7.63 -11.48 -2.90
CA ALA A 62 -6.51 -12.36 -3.25
C ALA A 62 -5.99 -12.07 -4.66
N ARG A 63 -6.88 -11.93 -5.65
CA ARG A 63 -6.49 -11.60 -7.03
C ARG A 63 -5.76 -10.25 -7.12
N ARG A 64 -6.28 -9.21 -6.46
CA ARG A 64 -5.65 -7.88 -6.43
C ARG A 64 -4.31 -7.90 -5.71
N SER A 65 -4.21 -8.62 -4.59
CA SER A 65 -2.96 -8.79 -3.86
C SER A 65 -1.90 -9.50 -4.70
N ILE A 66 -2.25 -10.53 -5.47
CA ILE A 66 -1.32 -11.22 -6.38
C ILE A 66 -0.84 -10.29 -7.49
N GLU A 67 -1.77 -9.58 -8.16
CA GLU A 67 -1.41 -8.61 -9.20
C GLU A 67 -0.50 -7.51 -8.65
N LYS A 68 -0.78 -7.03 -7.44
CA LYS A 68 0.02 -6.02 -6.77
C LYS A 68 1.39 -6.55 -6.36
N TYR A 69 1.46 -7.77 -5.83
CA TYR A 69 2.70 -8.45 -5.50
C TYR A 69 3.60 -8.60 -6.74
N GLN A 70 3.06 -9.12 -7.86
CA GLN A 70 3.81 -9.27 -9.10
C GLN A 70 4.43 -7.95 -9.57
N ARG A 71 3.69 -6.84 -9.47
CA ARG A 71 4.22 -5.50 -9.77
C ARG A 71 5.33 -5.09 -8.81
N LEU A 72 5.10 -5.24 -7.50
CA LEU A 72 6.07 -4.88 -6.47
C LEU A 72 7.39 -5.64 -6.62
N THR A 73 7.38 -6.91 -7.03
CA THR A 73 8.62 -7.67 -7.25
C THR A 73 9.52 -7.12 -8.37
N GLN A 74 8.99 -6.24 -9.21
CA GLN A 74 9.73 -5.58 -10.30
C GLN A 74 10.29 -4.22 -9.89
N GLU A 75 9.89 -3.69 -8.73
CA GLU A 75 10.33 -2.38 -8.25
C GLU A 75 11.74 -2.44 -7.64
N PRO A 76 12.51 -1.34 -7.68
CA PRO A 76 13.80 -1.26 -7.00
C PRO A 76 13.67 -1.53 -5.50
N SER A 77 14.67 -2.19 -4.91
CA SER A 77 14.69 -2.49 -3.47
C SER A 77 14.62 -1.24 -2.59
N SER A 78 15.19 -0.11 -3.04
CA SER A 78 15.08 1.21 -2.39
C SER A 78 13.65 1.69 -2.30
N ASP A 79 12.89 1.53 -3.38
CA ASP A 79 11.52 2.04 -3.49
C ASP A 79 10.56 1.14 -2.69
N LEU A 80 10.84 -0.16 -2.62
CA LEU A 80 10.13 -1.11 -1.74
C LEU A 80 10.40 -0.84 -0.24
N ALA A 81 11.65 -0.58 0.13
CA ALA A 81 12.00 -0.25 1.51
C ALA A 81 11.37 1.09 1.94
N ALA A 82 11.39 2.09 1.06
CA ALA A 82 10.69 3.36 1.27
C ALA A 82 9.17 3.17 1.37
N ALA A 83 8.56 2.35 0.51
CA ALA A 83 7.14 2.02 0.58
C ALA A 83 6.78 1.36 1.92
N ALA A 84 7.59 0.40 2.40
CA ALA A 84 7.42 -0.26 3.70
C ALA A 84 7.41 0.73 4.87
N LEU A 85 8.35 1.69 4.88
CA LEU A 85 8.41 2.75 5.91
C LEU A 85 7.15 3.62 5.96
N VAL A 86 6.58 3.92 4.79
CA VAL A 86 5.40 4.77 4.65
C VAL A 86 4.13 4.04 5.09
N VAL A 87 4.03 2.73 4.84
CA VAL A 87 2.85 1.94 5.26
C VAL A 87 2.85 1.59 6.76
N GLY A 88 4.00 1.56 7.43
CA GLY A 88 4.10 1.83 8.88
C GLY A 88 3.26 0.97 9.84
N GLY A 89 2.98 -0.30 9.52
CA GLY A 89 2.15 -1.21 10.33
C GLY A 89 2.85 -2.47 10.86
N GLY A 90 4.18 -2.46 10.99
CA GLY A 90 4.98 -3.69 11.24
C GLY A 90 5.26 -4.52 9.98
N VAL A 91 4.85 -3.99 8.82
CA VAL A 91 5.12 -4.53 7.48
C VAL A 91 6.62 -4.48 7.23
N LYS A 92 7.22 -5.64 6.95
CA LYS A 92 8.63 -5.73 6.55
C LYS A 92 8.77 -5.22 5.11
N ALA A 93 9.99 -4.97 4.66
CA ALA A 93 10.29 -4.61 3.27
C ALA A 93 10.04 -5.77 2.26
N ASP A 94 9.20 -6.73 2.62
CA ASP A 94 8.76 -7.83 1.77
C ASP A 94 7.59 -7.38 0.89
N ALA A 95 7.68 -7.70 -0.40
CA ALA A 95 6.68 -7.29 -1.39
C ALA A 95 5.29 -7.89 -1.10
N ALA A 96 5.20 -9.09 -0.52
CA ALA A 96 3.92 -9.73 -0.21
C ALA A 96 3.25 -9.02 0.96
N ASP A 97 3.99 -8.72 2.02
CA ASP A 97 3.46 -8.00 3.19
C ASP A 97 2.93 -6.61 2.78
N ILE A 98 3.66 -5.89 1.93
CA ILE A 98 3.25 -4.58 1.41
C ILE A 98 1.99 -4.72 0.54
N ALA A 99 1.93 -5.70 -0.37
CA ALA A 99 0.77 -5.92 -1.23
C ALA A 99 -0.50 -6.19 -0.42
N VAL A 100 -0.39 -7.07 0.58
CA VAL A 100 -1.51 -7.42 1.47
C VAL A 100 -1.94 -6.20 2.27
N PHE A 101 -1.01 -5.48 2.89
CA PHE A 101 -1.34 -4.30 3.69
C PHE A 101 -2.06 -3.23 2.87
N VAL A 102 -1.54 -2.86 1.70
CA VAL A 102 -2.17 -1.80 0.90
C VAL A 102 -3.53 -2.22 0.36
N THR A 103 -3.74 -3.50 0.07
CA THR A 103 -5.03 -4.01 -0.43
C THR A 103 -6.07 -4.11 0.68
N THR A 104 -5.66 -4.39 1.92
CA THR A 104 -6.57 -4.63 3.05
C THR A 104 -6.84 -3.38 3.89
N THR A 105 -5.92 -2.41 3.88
CA THR A 105 -6.00 -1.21 4.71
C THR A 105 -6.50 -0.04 3.89
N ALA A 106 -7.43 0.75 4.44
CA ALA A 106 -8.10 1.80 3.68
C ALA A 106 -7.20 2.99 3.31
N ARG A 107 -6.07 3.25 4.00
CA ARG A 107 -5.19 4.40 3.76
C ARG A 107 -3.74 4.12 4.17
N ALA A 108 -2.80 4.25 3.25
CA ALA A 108 -1.39 4.46 3.57
C ALA A 108 -1.19 5.89 4.10
N ASP A 109 -0.36 6.08 5.13
CA ASP A 109 -0.04 7.41 5.65
C ASP A 109 1.05 8.08 4.80
N LEU A 110 0.63 8.80 3.76
CA LEU A 110 1.55 9.45 2.82
C LEU A 110 2.19 10.74 3.35
N ARG A 111 1.92 11.15 4.60
CA ARG A 111 2.41 12.43 5.16
C ARG A 111 3.93 12.55 5.11
N LEU A 112 4.67 11.46 5.33
CA LEU A 112 6.13 11.46 5.25
C LEU A 112 6.64 11.83 3.85
N LEU A 113 5.96 11.37 2.79
CA LEU A 113 6.30 11.72 1.41
C LEU A 113 5.98 13.19 1.15
N ASP A 114 4.86 13.71 1.66
CA ASP A 114 4.53 15.14 1.56
C ASP A 114 5.61 16.02 2.23
N ARG A 115 6.18 15.59 3.36
CA ARG A 115 7.30 16.30 4.02
C ARG A 115 8.56 16.30 3.17
N VAL A 116 8.94 15.16 2.60
CA VAL A 116 10.12 15.05 1.73
C VAL A 116 9.95 15.94 0.50
N ASP A 117 8.78 15.93 -0.12
CA ASP A 117 8.50 16.77 -1.29
C ASP A 117 8.62 18.26 -0.95
N LEU A 118 8.10 18.68 0.21
CA LEU A 118 8.22 20.06 0.68
C LEU A 118 9.69 20.46 0.89
N ILE A 119 10.49 19.59 1.52
CA ILE A 119 11.92 19.84 1.75
C ILE A 119 12.70 19.91 0.43
N ALA A 120 12.44 18.99 -0.49
CA ALA A 120 13.11 18.94 -1.79
C ALA A 120 12.71 20.11 -2.71
N SER A 121 11.50 20.65 -2.54
CA SER A 121 11.00 21.79 -3.32
C SER A 121 11.36 23.16 -2.72
N ALA A 122 12.06 23.18 -1.58
CA ALA A 122 12.48 24.44 -0.96
C ALA A 122 13.44 25.22 -1.89
N PRO A 123 13.36 26.56 -1.92
CA PRO A 123 14.18 27.39 -2.80
C PRO A 123 15.66 27.41 -2.38
N ASP A 124 15.95 27.21 -1.09
CA ASP A 124 17.31 27.20 -0.57
C ASP A 124 17.48 26.29 0.67
N ALA A 125 18.74 26.11 1.08
CA ALA A 125 19.12 25.25 2.19
C ALA A 125 18.62 25.74 3.54
N PHE A 126 18.38 27.04 3.68
CA PHE A 126 17.87 27.62 4.92
C PHE A 126 16.38 27.30 5.09
N GLU A 127 15.57 27.45 4.04
CA GLU A 127 14.15 27.05 4.05
C GLU A 127 13.98 25.54 4.18
N ALA A 128 14.81 24.73 3.51
CA ALA A 128 14.80 23.28 3.71
C ALA A 128 15.12 22.92 5.16
N MET A 129 16.14 23.56 5.75
CA MET A 129 16.54 23.32 7.13
C MET A 129 15.46 23.78 8.13
N SER A 130 14.85 24.95 7.92
CA SER A 130 13.78 25.44 8.79
C SER A 130 12.55 24.53 8.75
N THR A 131 12.22 23.99 7.57
CA THR A 131 11.15 22.99 7.39
C THR A 131 11.43 21.75 8.23
N VAL A 132 12.65 21.22 8.21
CA VAL A 132 13.02 20.06 9.05
C VAL A 132 13.02 20.42 10.54
N MET A 133 13.51 21.60 10.90
CA MET A 133 13.54 22.05 12.30
C MET A 133 12.15 22.30 12.90
N ALA A 134 11.13 22.53 12.06
CA ALA A 134 9.74 22.64 12.50
C ALA A 134 9.09 21.28 12.81
N LEU A 135 9.73 20.17 12.41
CA LEU A 135 9.27 18.83 12.72
C LEU A 135 9.69 18.43 14.14
N ASP A 136 8.92 17.55 14.77
CA ASP A 136 9.38 16.92 15.99
C ASP A 136 10.59 15.99 15.71
N SER A 137 11.33 15.63 16.78
CA SER A 137 12.55 14.83 16.62
C SER A 137 12.29 13.44 16.05
N ALA A 138 11.12 12.85 16.28
CA ALA A 138 10.76 11.53 15.76
C ALA A 138 10.42 11.63 14.27
N GLU A 139 9.62 12.61 13.86
CA GLU A 139 9.27 12.86 12.47
C GLU A 139 10.51 13.23 11.65
N ALA A 140 11.40 14.08 12.17
CA ALA A 140 12.68 14.40 11.51
C ALA A 140 13.55 13.16 11.28
N ARG A 141 13.57 12.21 12.22
CA ARG A 141 14.27 10.92 12.06
C ARG A 141 13.61 10.03 11.02
N ARG A 142 12.27 9.97 10.98
CA ARG A 142 11.55 9.21 9.95
C ARG A 142 11.77 9.79 8.56
N VAL A 143 11.85 11.12 8.43
CA VAL A 143 12.22 11.78 7.17
C VAL A 143 13.67 11.43 6.78
N TRP A 144 14.61 11.43 7.73
CA TRP A 144 15.98 10.95 7.48
C TRP A 144 16.00 9.50 6.97
N GLU A 145 15.30 8.60 7.66
CA GLU A 145 15.22 7.18 7.29
C GLU A 145 14.62 7.00 5.90
N LEU A 146 13.53 7.71 5.59
CA LEU A 146 12.93 7.69 4.26
C LEU A 146 13.92 8.16 3.19
N LEU A 147 14.60 9.29 3.39
CA LEU A 147 15.63 9.79 2.48
C LEU A 147 16.83 8.83 2.35
N ARG A 148 17.13 8.06 3.41
CA ARG A 148 18.18 7.05 3.37
C ARG A 148 17.78 5.86 2.49
N GLU A 149 16.55 5.36 2.63
CA GLU A 149 16.06 4.27 1.76
C GLU A 149 15.98 4.71 0.30
N LEU A 150 15.73 6.00 0.04
CA LEU A 150 15.78 6.60 -1.30
C LEU A 150 17.20 6.92 -1.79
N ALA A 151 18.25 6.48 -1.09
CA ALA A 151 19.66 6.71 -1.43
C ALA A 151 20.05 8.21 -1.57
N VAL A 152 19.35 9.09 -0.86
CA VAL A 152 19.62 10.54 -0.85
C VAL A 152 20.69 10.86 0.18
N VAL A 153 20.50 10.36 1.41
CA VAL A 153 21.42 10.48 2.55
C VAL A 153 22.01 9.12 2.91
N GLU A 154 23.15 9.11 3.59
CA GLU A 154 23.82 7.90 4.05
C GLU A 154 24.01 7.91 5.57
N GLY A 155 24.16 6.72 6.15
CA GLY A 155 24.44 6.55 7.56
C GLY A 155 23.22 6.70 8.48
N ARG A 156 23.50 6.83 9.78
CA ARG A 156 22.48 6.97 10.83
C ARG A 156 22.15 8.43 11.08
N ALA A 157 20.91 8.71 11.43
CA ALA A 157 20.49 10.03 11.84
C ALA A 157 21.35 10.52 13.02
N ALA A 158 21.81 11.77 12.93
CA ALA A 158 22.56 12.41 14.01
C ALA A 158 21.69 12.48 15.29
N PRO A 159 22.29 12.48 16.49
CA PRO A 159 21.53 12.52 17.74
C PRO A 159 20.76 13.84 17.93
N LYS A 160 21.28 14.95 17.39
CA LYS A 160 20.69 16.29 17.49
C LYS A 160 19.86 16.61 16.24
N THR A 161 18.64 17.11 16.44
CA THR A 161 17.73 17.51 15.36
C THR A 161 18.34 18.58 14.44
N SER A 162 19.13 19.50 14.97
CA SER A 162 19.81 20.53 14.17
C SER A 162 20.81 19.95 13.18
N ASP A 163 21.49 18.85 13.52
CA ASP A 163 22.45 18.19 12.63
C ASP A 163 21.74 17.31 11.60
N ILE A 164 20.61 16.67 12.00
CA ILE A 164 19.68 16.02 11.06
C ILE A 164 19.20 17.03 10.01
N ALA A 165 18.73 18.19 10.44
CA ALA A 165 18.21 19.24 9.56
C ALA A 165 19.25 19.73 8.56
N LYS A 166 20.49 19.97 9.01
CA LYS A 166 21.60 20.34 8.12
C LYS A 166 21.92 19.25 7.09
N GLY A 167 21.96 17.99 7.52
CA GLY A 167 22.25 16.86 6.64
C GLY A 167 21.16 16.67 5.58
N ILE A 168 19.89 16.70 5.99
CA ILE A 168 18.75 16.61 5.08
C ILE A 168 18.74 17.77 4.09
N ALA A 169 18.84 19.01 4.57
CA ALA A 169 18.78 20.19 3.71
C ALA A 169 19.87 20.16 2.62
N ARG A 170 21.11 19.80 2.99
CA ARG A 170 22.21 19.70 2.02
C ARG A 170 22.01 18.59 0.99
N ALA A 171 21.60 17.41 1.45
CA ALA A 171 21.48 16.25 0.58
C ALA A 171 20.25 16.31 -0.33
N ALA A 172 19.10 16.74 0.21
CA ALA A 172 17.85 16.82 -0.52
C ALA A 172 17.91 17.87 -1.64
N LEU A 173 18.49 19.06 -1.39
CA LEU A 173 18.62 20.09 -2.43
C LEU A 173 19.60 19.71 -3.52
N GLY A 174 20.70 19.06 -3.17
CA GLY A 174 21.68 18.59 -4.15
C GLY A 174 21.14 17.50 -5.10
N LYS A 175 20.03 16.85 -4.72
CA LYS A 175 19.38 15.76 -5.47
C LYS A 175 17.87 15.97 -5.64
N ALA A 176 17.41 17.23 -5.62
CA ALA A 176 15.97 17.53 -5.53
C ALA A 176 15.14 16.90 -6.66
N PRO A 177 15.55 16.96 -7.95
CA PRO A 177 14.81 16.31 -9.02
C PRO A 177 14.72 14.78 -8.85
N GLU A 178 15.80 14.14 -8.39
CA GLU A 178 15.84 12.70 -8.15
C GLU A 178 14.95 12.30 -6.97
N VAL A 179 14.98 13.07 -5.89
CA VAL A 179 14.15 12.88 -4.69
C VAL A 179 12.67 12.93 -5.07
N LEU A 180 12.24 13.98 -5.77
CA LEU A 180 10.85 14.17 -6.20
C LEU A 180 10.37 13.05 -7.12
N ARG A 181 11.21 12.59 -8.07
CA ARG A 181 10.87 11.43 -8.91
C ARG A 181 10.74 10.15 -8.08
N ALA A 182 11.59 9.97 -7.07
CA ALA A 182 11.56 8.78 -6.24
C ALA A 182 10.31 8.75 -5.34
N THR A 183 9.96 9.87 -4.72
CA THR A 183 8.73 9.98 -3.92
C THR A 183 7.47 9.75 -4.78
N GLU A 184 7.45 10.24 -6.02
CA GLU A 184 6.38 9.96 -6.98
C GLU A 184 6.25 8.46 -7.31
N ARG A 185 7.37 7.76 -7.53
CA ARG A 185 7.36 6.29 -7.73
C ARG A 185 6.79 5.57 -6.51
N VAL A 186 7.22 5.94 -5.30
CA VAL A 186 6.68 5.37 -4.06
C VAL A 186 5.18 5.67 -3.92
N ARG A 187 4.71 6.89 -4.24
CA ARG A 187 3.26 7.18 -4.27
C ARG A 187 2.51 6.30 -5.26
N ALA A 188 3.07 6.07 -6.45
CA ALA A 188 2.45 5.25 -7.49
C ALA A 188 2.30 3.79 -7.04
N ILE A 189 3.27 3.27 -6.29
CA ILE A 189 3.22 1.95 -5.65
C ILE A 189 2.08 1.87 -4.62
N LEU A 190 1.92 2.92 -3.80
CA LEU A 190 0.97 2.93 -2.69
C LEU A 190 -0.48 3.25 -3.07
N ARG A 191 -0.73 3.94 -4.19
CA ARG A 191 -2.08 4.40 -4.60
C ARG A 191 -2.88 3.39 -5.44
N LYS A 192 -2.26 2.30 -5.90
CA LYS A 192 -2.90 1.29 -6.78
C LYS A 192 -3.37 0.06 -6.03
#